data_AF-R7RYP5-F1
#
_entry.id   AF-R7RYP5-F1
#
_cell.length_a   1.000
_cell.length_b   1.000
_cell.length_c   1.000
_cell.angle_alpha   90.00
_cell.angle_beta   90.00
_cell.angle_gamma   90.00
#
_symmetry.space_group_name_H-M   'P 1'
#
loop_
_entity.id
_entity.type
_entity.pdbx_description
1 polymer ?
#
loop_
_entity_poly.entity_id
_entity_poly.type
_entity_poly.pdbx_seq_one_letter_code
_entity_poly.pdbx_strand_id
1 'polypeptide(L)'
;MTVAQVPQSCLPSSEPPCMCPIDLNDDTGVLINVYPGYQCAYPGGACTWSDTDGSLQNTHQTNCPQVAPCPGGVGTCTCPIDNNLDTGVLINQFRGYQCAYTGGACTWDYDGDLQNTGQTNCPTVAKCVTPA
;
A
#
# COMPACT_ATOMS: atom_id res chain seq x y z
N MET A 1 -30.61 -8.64 17.86
CA MET A 1 -29.44 -9.28 17.23
C MET A 1 -28.74 -8.23 16.41
N THR A 2 -27.58 -7.76 16.85
CA THR A 2 -26.71 -6.92 16.03
C THR A 2 -25.96 -7.84 15.06
N VAL A 3 -26.10 -7.59 13.77
CA VAL A 3 -25.29 -8.26 12.75
C VAL A 3 -23.89 -7.69 12.88
N ALA A 4 -22.92 -8.51 13.31
CA ALA A 4 -21.53 -8.10 13.30
C ALA A 4 -21.08 -7.97 11.83
N GLN A 5 -20.62 -6.77 11.44
CA GLN A 5 -19.98 -6.61 10.13
C GLN A 5 -18.60 -7.28 10.21
N VAL A 6 -18.35 -8.23 9.30
CA VAL A 6 -17.05 -8.89 9.18
C VAL A 6 -16.27 -8.17 8.07
N PRO A 7 -15.13 -7.54 8.38
CA PRO A 7 -14.28 -6.95 7.35
C PRO A 7 -13.74 -8.06 6.44
N GLN A 8 -13.63 -7.80 5.13
CA GLN A 8 -13.10 -8.75 4.16
C GLN A 8 -12.10 -8.04 3.24
N SER A 9 -10.99 -8.72 2.92
CA SER A 9 -10.01 -8.19 1.98
C SER A 9 -10.49 -8.34 0.54
N CYS A 10 -10.13 -7.38 -0.32
CA CYS A 10 -10.33 -7.46 -1.77
C CYS A 10 -9.09 -8.02 -2.49
N LEU A 11 -8.12 -8.56 -1.75
CA LEU A 11 -6.88 -9.06 -2.34
C LEU A 11 -7.15 -10.39 -3.08
N PRO A 12 -6.60 -10.57 -4.29
CA PRO A 12 -6.92 -11.70 -5.16
C PRO A 12 -6.30 -13.04 -4.71
N SER A 13 -5.37 -13.03 -3.74
CA SER A 13 -4.76 -14.25 -3.19
C SER A 13 -5.53 -14.75 -1.97
N SER A 14 -5.67 -16.08 -1.86
CA SER A 14 -6.27 -16.76 -0.70
C SER A 14 -5.46 -16.57 0.58
N GLU A 15 -4.20 -16.15 0.47
CA GLU A 15 -3.38 -15.74 1.61
C GLU A 15 -2.95 -14.28 1.47
N PRO A 16 -3.25 -13.44 2.47
CA PRO A 16 -2.74 -12.08 2.49
C PRO A 16 -1.21 -12.14 2.65
N PRO A 17 -0.44 -11.31 1.92
CA PRO A 17 1.02 -11.26 2.07
C PRO A 17 1.48 -10.81 3.47
N CYS A 18 0.57 -10.23 4.27
CA CYS A 18 0.80 -9.80 5.63
C CYS A 18 -0.39 -10.16 6.52
N MET A 19 -0.14 -10.79 7.66
CA MET A 19 -1.10 -10.87 8.75
C MET A 19 -1.18 -9.52 9.47
N CYS A 20 -2.40 -9.09 9.79
CA CYS A 20 -2.60 -7.92 10.62
C CYS A 20 -2.20 -8.23 12.06
N PRO A 21 -1.40 -7.36 12.72
CA PRO A 21 -1.15 -7.48 14.15
C PRO A 21 -2.46 -7.34 14.94
N ILE A 22 -2.45 -7.77 16.19
CA ILE A 22 -3.54 -7.40 17.13
C ILE A 22 -3.39 -5.92 17.48
N ASP A 23 -4.49 -5.18 17.47
CA ASP A 23 -4.47 -3.76 17.82
C ASP A 23 -4.44 -3.54 19.36
N LEU A 24 -4.35 -2.29 19.81
CA LEU A 24 -4.29 -1.97 21.25
C LEU A 24 -5.63 -2.18 21.98
N ASN A 25 -6.69 -2.55 21.25
CA ASN A 25 -8.00 -2.88 21.77
C ASN A 25 -8.25 -4.40 21.77
N ASP A 26 -7.21 -5.20 21.48
CA ASP A 26 -7.27 -6.65 21.31
C ASP A 26 -8.15 -7.12 20.13
N ASP A 27 -8.37 -6.26 19.12
CA ASP A 27 -9.12 -6.61 17.92
C ASP A 27 -8.24 -7.32 16.87
N THR A 28 -8.83 -8.30 16.18
CA THR A 28 -8.24 -8.89 14.96
C THR A 28 -8.51 -8.01 13.75
N GLY A 29 -7.45 -7.68 13.00
CA GLY A 29 -7.55 -6.86 11.79
C GLY A 29 -7.66 -7.66 10.50
N VAL A 30 -8.07 -6.97 9.44
CA VAL A 30 -8.08 -7.51 8.07
C VAL A 30 -7.18 -6.66 7.19
N LEU A 31 -6.32 -7.33 6.42
CA LEU A 31 -5.42 -6.66 5.48
C LEU A 31 -6.25 -6.07 4.34
N ILE A 32 -6.28 -4.74 4.25
CA ILE A 32 -7.08 -4.04 3.24
C ILE A 32 -6.21 -3.46 2.12
N ASN A 33 -4.93 -3.21 2.38
CA ASN A 33 -4.03 -2.73 1.34
C ASN A 33 -2.57 -3.10 1.61
N VAL A 34 -1.83 -3.30 0.53
CA VAL A 34 -0.37 -3.39 0.52
C VAL A 34 0.10 -2.45 -0.56
N TYR A 35 1.01 -1.56 -0.19
CA TYR A 35 1.52 -0.53 -1.06
C TYR A 35 2.97 -0.86 -1.39
N PRO A 36 3.23 -1.52 -2.53
CA PRO A 36 4.57 -1.96 -2.86
C PRO A 36 5.37 -0.87 -3.60
N GLY A 37 5.03 0.43 -3.49
CA GLY A 37 5.46 1.33 -4.55
C GLY A 37 5.15 2.82 -4.48
N TYR A 38 5.23 3.40 -5.66
CA TYR A 38 4.88 4.78 -5.93
C TYR A 38 3.89 4.88 -7.09
N GLN A 39 3.09 5.95 -7.07
CA GLN A 39 2.05 6.20 -8.06
C GLN A 39 2.19 7.63 -8.59
N CYS A 40 2.10 7.71 -9.91
CA CYS A 40 2.14 8.96 -10.66
C CYS A 40 0.84 9.15 -11.45
N ALA A 41 0.34 10.38 -11.46
CA ALA A 41 -0.77 10.79 -12.29
C ALA A 41 -0.28 11.52 -13.55
N TYR A 42 -0.86 11.17 -14.69
CA TYR A 42 -0.61 11.73 -16.02
C TYR A 42 -1.94 12.19 -16.64
N PRO A 43 -1.93 13.02 -17.70
CA PRO A 43 -3.15 13.42 -18.40
C PRO A 43 -4.02 12.24 -18.88
N GLY A 44 -3.39 11.13 -19.25
CA GLY A 44 -4.06 9.92 -19.75
C GLY A 44 -4.40 8.85 -18.70
N GLY A 45 -4.07 9.05 -17.42
CA GLY A 45 -4.30 8.05 -16.37
C GLY A 45 -3.21 8.02 -15.30
N ALA A 46 -3.25 7.03 -14.41
CA ALA A 46 -2.25 6.85 -13.37
C ALA A 46 -1.41 5.60 -13.63
N CYS A 47 -0.12 5.65 -13.31
CA CYS A 47 0.79 4.52 -13.35
C CYS A 47 1.28 4.22 -11.94
N THR A 48 1.35 2.93 -11.60
CA THR A 48 1.82 2.47 -10.28
C THR A 48 2.94 1.47 -10.49
N TRP A 49 4.11 1.75 -9.92
CA TRP A 49 5.25 0.85 -10.01
C TRP A 49 5.64 0.35 -8.65
N SER A 50 6.07 -0.91 -8.61
CA SER A 50 6.80 -1.45 -7.49
C SER A 50 8.09 -0.64 -7.33
N ASP A 51 8.38 -0.22 -6.12
CA ASP A 51 9.63 0.49 -5.81
C ASP A 51 10.77 -0.48 -5.45
N THR A 52 10.50 -1.79 -5.43
CA THR A 52 11.49 -2.84 -5.18
C THR A 52 12.24 -3.20 -6.46
N ASP A 53 11.52 -3.36 -7.56
CA ASP A 53 12.07 -3.79 -8.85
C ASP A 53 11.66 -2.88 -10.03
N GLY A 54 10.84 -1.86 -9.77
CA GLY A 54 10.32 -0.96 -10.80
C GLY A 54 9.15 -1.53 -11.59
N SER A 55 8.64 -2.73 -11.30
CA SER A 55 7.63 -3.38 -12.14
C SER A 55 6.27 -2.68 -12.08
N LEU A 56 5.64 -2.49 -13.23
CA LEU A 56 4.29 -1.90 -13.32
C LEU A 56 3.27 -2.82 -12.64
N GLN A 57 2.50 -2.26 -11.70
CA GLN A 57 1.51 -2.99 -10.90
C GLN A 57 0.11 -2.93 -11.52
N ASN A 58 -0.23 -1.81 -12.16
CA ASN A 58 -1.47 -1.67 -12.91
C ASN A 58 -1.24 -1.99 -14.39
N THR A 59 -0.88 -3.24 -14.67
CA THR A 59 -0.44 -3.73 -16.00
C THR A 59 -1.43 -3.55 -17.14
N HIS A 60 -2.70 -3.29 -16.84
CA HIS A 60 -3.71 -2.92 -17.84
C HIS A 60 -3.55 -1.49 -18.37
N GLN A 61 -2.74 -0.65 -17.72
CA GLN A 61 -2.40 0.68 -18.24
C GLN A 61 -1.32 0.56 -19.31
N THR A 62 -1.71 0.73 -20.57
CA THR A 62 -0.81 0.61 -21.73
C THR A 62 0.08 1.84 -21.93
N ASN A 63 -0.26 2.96 -21.30
CA ASN A 63 0.51 4.20 -21.40
C ASN A 63 1.69 4.26 -20.42
N CYS A 64 1.89 3.25 -19.58
CA CYS A 64 2.96 3.24 -18.59
C CYS A 64 4.16 2.41 -19.07
N PRO A 65 5.40 2.88 -18.84
CA PRO A 65 6.57 2.02 -18.87
C PRO A 65 6.35 0.74 -18.06
N GLN A 66 6.70 -0.42 -18.61
CA GLN A 66 6.52 -1.70 -17.89
C GLN A 66 7.46 -1.83 -16.69
N VAL A 67 8.60 -1.16 -16.73
CA VAL A 67 9.60 -1.12 -15.66
C VAL A 67 10.10 0.31 -15.49
N ALA A 68 9.87 0.90 -14.33
CA ALA A 68 10.39 2.22 -13.94
C ALA A 68 10.73 2.23 -12.44
N PRO A 69 11.98 1.87 -12.06
CA PRO A 69 12.43 1.94 -10.69
C PRO A 69 12.42 3.39 -10.19
N CYS A 70 12.06 3.58 -8.92
CA CYS A 70 12.11 4.90 -8.29
C CYS A 70 13.56 5.40 -8.15
N PRO A 71 13.94 6.53 -8.77
CA PRO A 71 15.35 6.98 -8.76
C PRO A 71 15.84 7.54 -7.42
N GLY A 72 14.95 7.97 -6.52
CA GLY A 72 15.30 8.77 -5.35
C GLY A 72 15.38 8.04 -4.00
N GLY A 73 14.85 6.81 -3.90
CA GLY A 73 14.51 6.21 -2.61
C GLY A 73 13.15 6.67 -2.08
N VAL A 74 12.79 6.26 -0.85
CA VAL A 74 11.47 6.53 -0.25
C VAL A 74 11.29 8.05 0.00
N GLY A 75 10.15 8.60 -0.42
CA GLY A 75 9.78 10.02 -0.30
C GLY A 75 10.33 10.96 -1.40
N THR A 76 11.14 10.46 -2.33
CA THR A 76 11.84 11.27 -3.34
C THR A 76 11.71 10.72 -4.76
N CYS A 77 10.72 9.86 -5.04
CA CYS A 77 10.49 9.41 -6.41
C CYS A 77 10.13 10.58 -7.32
N THR A 78 10.82 10.69 -8.45
CA THR A 78 10.36 11.50 -9.57
C THR A 78 9.56 10.61 -10.52
N CYS A 79 8.43 11.10 -11.00
CA CYS A 79 7.65 10.39 -11.99
C CYS A 79 8.43 10.25 -13.29
N PRO A 80 8.52 9.03 -13.86
CA PRO A 80 9.10 8.84 -15.18
C PRO A 80 8.22 9.54 -16.23
N ILE A 81 8.78 9.79 -17.41
CA ILE A 81 7.99 10.13 -18.58
C ILE A 81 7.18 8.89 -19.01
N ASP A 82 5.90 9.07 -19.33
CA ASP A 82 5.05 7.97 -19.78
C ASP A 82 5.28 7.62 -21.26
N ASN A 83 4.55 6.63 -21.79
CA ASN A 83 4.73 6.20 -23.18
C ASN A 83 4.19 7.22 -24.21
N ASN A 84 3.42 8.21 -23.77
CA ASN A 84 2.92 9.33 -24.57
C ASN A 84 3.79 10.58 -24.44
N LEU A 85 4.90 10.49 -23.72
CA LEU A 85 5.83 11.59 -23.45
C LEU A 85 5.29 12.66 -22.49
N ASP A 86 4.26 12.34 -21.70
CA ASP A 86 3.71 13.23 -20.69
C ASP A 86 4.56 13.23 -19.42
N THR A 87 4.60 14.40 -18.77
CA THR A 87 5.18 14.54 -17.44
C THR A 87 4.14 14.23 -16.37
N GLY A 88 4.46 13.32 -15.46
CA GLY A 88 3.59 12.94 -14.36
C GLY A 88 3.82 13.74 -13.08
N VAL A 89 2.86 13.67 -12.18
CA VAL A 89 2.96 14.20 -10.80
C VAL A 89 2.90 13.05 -9.81
N LEU A 90 3.81 13.05 -8.83
CA LEU A 90 3.81 12.03 -7.78
C LEU A 90 2.60 12.26 -6.87
N ILE A 91 1.70 11.27 -6.81
CA ILE A 91 0.47 11.36 -6.01
C ILE A 91 0.46 10.40 -4.83
N ASN A 92 1.30 9.37 -4.85
CA ASN A 92 1.50 8.49 -3.71
C ASN A 92 2.91 7.91 -3.75
N GLN A 93 3.57 7.84 -2.60
CA GLN A 93 4.80 7.09 -2.43
C GLN A 93 4.78 6.53 -1.01
N PHE A 94 4.08 5.41 -0.87
CA PHE A 94 3.95 4.75 0.41
C PHE A 94 4.38 3.29 0.25
N ARG A 95 5.29 2.89 1.14
CA ARG A 95 5.74 1.52 1.31
C ARG A 95 5.13 0.96 2.56
N GLY A 96 4.39 -0.13 2.45
CA GLY A 96 3.92 -0.81 3.64
C GLY A 96 2.59 -1.51 3.44
N TYR A 97 1.86 -1.59 4.52
CA TYR A 97 0.59 -2.29 4.56
C TYR A 97 -0.40 -1.57 5.47
N GLN A 98 -1.67 -1.82 5.21
CA GLN A 98 -2.76 -1.22 5.96
C GLN A 98 -3.77 -2.29 6.37
N CYS A 99 -4.09 -2.26 7.65
CA CYS A 99 -5.07 -3.13 8.28
C CYS A 99 -6.26 -2.33 8.77
N ALA A 100 -7.46 -2.89 8.61
CA ALA A 100 -8.69 -2.35 9.19
C ALA A 100 -9.10 -3.16 10.42
N TYR A 101 -9.48 -2.45 11.49
CA TYR A 101 -10.00 -2.97 12.75
C TYR A 101 -11.36 -2.32 13.05
N THR A 102 -12.08 -2.84 14.04
CA THR A 102 -13.34 -2.24 14.52
C THR A 102 -13.13 -0.80 15.01
N GLY A 103 -11.99 -0.53 15.65
CA GLY A 103 -11.63 0.78 16.20
C GLY A 103 -10.99 1.79 15.23
N GLY A 104 -10.69 1.39 13.99
CA GLY A 104 -10.00 2.24 13.02
C GLY A 104 -9.04 1.46 12.12
N ALA A 105 -8.36 2.15 11.21
CA ALA A 105 -7.33 1.55 10.34
C ALA A 105 -5.93 1.89 10.83
N CYS A 106 -4.99 0.95 10.74
CA CYS A 106 -3.59 1.17 11.05
C CYS A 106 -2.74 0.96 9.80
N THR A 107 -1.77 1.83 9.60
CA THR A 107 -0.88 1.82 8.45
C THR A 107 0.56 1.77 8.95
N TRP A 108 1.28 0.70 8.62
CA TRP A 108 2.70 0.54 8.94
C TRP A 108 3.53 0.49 7.67
N ASP A 109 4.74 1.02 7.72
CA ASP A 109 5.71 0.74 6.67
C ASP A 109 6.24 -0.72 6.76
N TYR A 110 7.11 -1.11 5.83
CA TYR A 110 7.67 -2.47 5.83
C TYR A 110 8.70 -2.72 6.94
N ASP A 111 9.28 -1.67 7.54
CA ASP A 111 10.10 -1.79 8.75
C ASP A 111 9.22 -1.94 10.01
N GLY A 112 7.93 -1.70 9.84
CA GLY A 112 6.89 -1.89 10.83
C GLY A 112 6.58 -0.63 11.64
N ASP A 113 7.04 0.53 11.20
CA ASP A 113 6.80 1.79 11.90
C ASP A 113 5.42 2.35 11.52
N LEU A 114 4.64 2.75 12.54
CA LEU A 114 3.30 3.31 12.36
C LEU A 114 3.37 4.67 11.63
N GLN A 115 2.64 4.78 10.53
CA GLN A 115 2.64 5.98 9.69
C GLN A 115 1.47 6.91 9.99
N ASN A 116 0.30 6.34 10.31
CA ASN A 116 -0.88 7.12 10.69
C ASN A 116 -0.95 7.30 12.22
N THR A 117 0.08 7.94 12.78
CA THR A 117 0.30 8.12 14.23
C THR A 117 -0.81 8.86 15.00
N GLY A 118 -1.79 9.44 14.29
CA GLY A 118 -3.01 9.99 14.90
C GLY A 118 -4.01 8.92 15.37
N GLN A 119 -3.85 7.67 14.97
CA GLN A 119 -4.68 6.57 15.44
C GLN A 119 -4.18 6.06 16.79
N THR A 120 -5.09 5.98 17.75
CA THR A 120 -4.75 5.61 19.14
C THR A 120 -4.91 4.12 19.42
N ASN A 121 -5.58 3.38 18.53
CA ASN A 121 -5.76 1.93 18.66
C ASN A 121 -4.59 1.14 18.04
N CYS A 122 -3.61 1.79 17.41
CA CYS A 122 -2.56 1.11 16.66
C CYS A 122 -1.28 0.91 17.48
N PRO A 123 -0.69 -0.31 17.51
CA PRO A 123 0.69 -0.50 17.91
C PRO A 123 1.63 0.44 17.15
N THR A 124 2.56 1.10 17.85
CA THR A 124 3.51 2.02 17.21
C THR A 124 4.53 1.30 16.34
N VAL A 125 4.81 0.02 16.64
CA VAL A 125 5.69 -0.84 15.86
C VAL A 125 5.03 -2.20 15.67
N ALA A 126 4.80 -2.61 14.42
CA ALA A 126 4.37 -3.94 14.03
C ALA A 126 4.83 -4.24 12.61
N LYS A 127 5.53 -5.36 12.41
CA LYS A 127 6.01 -5.79 11.09
C LYS A 127 4.98 -6.64 10.38
N CYS A 128 4.98 -6.57 9.05
CA CYS A 128 4.30 -7.53 8.21
C CYS A 128 4.88 -8.93 8.45
N VAL A 129 4.03 -9.88 8.84
CA VAL A 129 4.38 -11.30 9.01
C VAL A 129 3.57 -12.10 8.01
N THR A 130 4.23 -12.89 7.16
CA THR A 130 3.54 -13.81 6.25
C THR A 130 2.81 -14.90 7.04
N PRO A 131 1.59 -15.30 6.64
CA PRO A 131 0.95 -16.51 7.16
C PRO A 131 1.88 -17.72 7.04
N ALA A 132 1.81 -18.64 8.00
CA ALA A 132 2.61 -19.87 8.04
C ALA A 132 1.88 -21.07 7.43
#